data_AF-A0A920QLD7-F1
#
_entry.id   AF-A0A920QLD7-F1
#
_cell.length_a   1.000
_cell.length_b   1.000
_cell.length_c   1.000
_cell.angle_alpha   90.00
_cell.angle_beta   90.00
_cell.angle_gamma   90.00
#
_symmetry.space_group_name_H-M   'P 1'
#
loop_
_entity.id
_entity.type
_entity.pdbx_description
1 polymer ?
#
loop_
_entity_poly.entity_id
_entity_poly.type
_entity_poly.pdbx_seq_one_letter_code
_entity_poly.pdbx_strand_id
1 'polypeptide(L)'
;MAVAEYFSRRHFEAMDRLGLIRPDISPRATGHITEQLEAIEQLMEQGLAYESNGSVYFEINKDPKYGKLSNREIDQMLEEPV
;
A
#
# COMPACT_ATOMS: atom_id res chain seq x y z
N MET A 1 -3.95 0.01 -19.82
CA MET A 1 -4.57 1.18 -19.14
C MET A 1 -6.10 1.24 -19.31
N ALA A 2 -6.70 0.75 -20.40
CA ALA A 2 -8.14 0.88 -20.66
C ALA A 2 -9.06 0.36 -19.54
N VAL A 3 -8.73 -0.79 -18.94
CA VAL A 3 -9.53 -1.38 -17.85
C VAL A 3 -9.49 -0.51 -16.59
N ALA A 4 -8.31 -0.09 -16.15
CA ALA A 4 -8.14 0.77 -14.99
C ALA A 4 -8.90 2.10 -15.17
N GLU A 5 -8.76 2.75 -16.33
CA GLU A 5 -9.45 4.00 -16.62
C GLU A 5 -10.98 3.83 -16.62
N TYR A 6 -11.48 2.74 -17.22
CA TYR A 6 -12.90 2.44 -17.25
C TYR A 6 -13.49 2.34 -15.83
N PHE A 7 -12.84 1.60 -14.94
CA PHE A 7 -13.32 1.42 -13.57
C PHE A 7 -13.10 2.66 -12.70
N SER A 8 -11.97 3.36 -12.85
CA SER A 8 -11.73 4.63 -12.14
C SER A 8 -12.80 5.67 -12.47
N ARG A 9 -13.16 5.83 -13.75
CA ARG A 9 -14.22 6.74 -14.16
C ARG A 9 -15.57 6.38 -13.55
N ARG A 10 -15.94 5.10 -13.59
CA ARG A 10 -17.20 4.60 -13.00
C ARG A 10 -17.26 4.79 -11.49
N HIS A 11 -16.12 4.67 -10.79
CA HIS A 11 -16.03 4.96 -9.37
C HIS A 11 -16.40 6.42 -9.09
N PHE A 12 -15.78 7.38 -9.79
CA PHE A 12 -16.09 8.80 -9.59
C PHE A 12 -17.52 9.16 -10.00
N GLU A 13 -18.03 8.61 -11.11
CA GLU A 13 -19.44 8.79 -11.50
C GLU A 13 -20.40 8.30 -10.41
N ALA A 14 -20.08 7.20 -9.72
CA ALA A 14 -20.89 6.71 -8.60
C ALA A 14 -20.82 7.63 -7.38
N MET A 15 -19.62 8.12 -7.03
CA MET A 15 -19.43 9.05 -5.91
C MET A 15 -20.13 10.40 -6.15
N ASP A 16 -20.07 10.92 -7.37
CA ASP A 16 -20.78 12.15 -7.74
C ASP A 16 -22.31 11.98 -7.60
N ARG A 17 -22.85 10.82 -7.99
CA ARG A 17 -24.29 10.52 -7.85
C ARG A 17 -24.74 10.40 -6.39
N LEU A 18 -23.82 10.08 -5.49
CA LEU A 18 -24.04 10.10 -4.04
C LEU A 18 -23.84 11.49 -3.43
N GLY A 19 -23.47 12.50 -4.23
CA GLY A 19 -23.24 13.87 -3.77
C GLY A 19 -21.94 14.07 -2.99
N LEU A 20 -20.96 13.17 -3.13
CA LEU A 20 -19.66 13.32 -2.48
C LEU A 20 -18.87 14.45 -3.14
N ILE A 21 -18.14 15.20 -2.32
CA ILE A 21 -17.16 16.17 -2.79
C ILE A 21 -15.95 15.41 -3.31
N ARG A 22 -15.44 15.80 -4.48
CA ARG A 22 -14.24 15.20 -5.06
C ARG A 22 -13.00 15.58 -4.24
N PRO A 23 -12.01 14.68 -4.11
CA PRO A 23 -10.74 15.03 -3.49
C PRO A 23 -10.00 16.07 -4.34
N ASP A 24 -9.22 16.95 -3.70
CA ASP A 24 -8.38 17.93 -4.38
C ASP A 24 -7.34 17.26 -5.29
N ILE A 25 -6.81 16.12 -4.85
CA ILE A 25 -5.81 15.34 -5.56
C ILE A 25 -6.18 13.86 -5.49
N SER A 26 -6.14 13.17 -6.63
CA SER A 26 -6.30 11.72 -6.72
C SER A 26 -5.08 11.11 -7.42
N PRO A 27 -3.99 10.81 -6.67
CA PRO A 27 -2.77 10.28 -7.26
C PRO A 27 -2.99 8.85 -7.75
N ARG A 28 -2.39 8.52 -8.91
CA ARG A 28 -2.35 7.14 -9.40
C ARG A 28 -1.08 6.47 -8.91
N ALA A 29 -1.17 5.24 -8.42
CA ALA A 29 -0.01 4.45 -8.02
C ALA A 29 1.03 4.34 -9.16
N THR A 30 0.58 4.10 -10.39
CA THR A 30 1.46 4.02 -11.58
C THR A 30 2.15 5.34 -11.93
N GLY A 31 1.68 6.47 -11.37
CA GLY A 31 2.31 7.78 -11.55
C GLY A 31 3.35 8.12 -10.48
N HIS A 32 3.52 7.26 -9.46
CA HIS A 32 4.42 7.49 -8.33
C HIS A 32 5.36 6.30 -8.10
N ILE A 33 5.70 5.57 -9.17
CA ILE A 33 6.59 4.41 -9.08
C ILE A 33 7.98 4.83 -8.60
N THR A 34 8.45 6.01 -9.02
CA THR A 34 9.75 6.54 -8.61
C THR A 34 9.82 6.74 -7.09
N GLU A 35 8.82 7.39 -6.51
CA GLU A 35 8.74 7.63 -5.06
C GLU A 35 8.55 6.33 -4.27
N GLN A 36 7.85 5.34 -4.84
CA GLN A 36 7.74 4.01 -4.25
C GLN A 36 9.10 3.30 -4.20
N LEU A 37 9.89 3.40 -5.28
CA LEU A 37 11.25 2.83 -5.32
C LEU A 37 12.18 3.53 -4.32
N GLU A 38 12.14 4.86 -4.25
CA GLU A 38 12.91 5.63 -3.27
C GLU A 38 12.57 5.24 -1.83
N ALA A 39 11.29 5.02 -1.52
CA ALA A 39 10.87 4.54 -0.20
C ALA A 39 11.39 3.13 0.09
N ILE A 40 11.37 2.23 -0.91
CA ILE A 40 11.92 0.87 -0.78
C ILE A 40 13.43 0.92 -0.54
N GLU A 41 14.15 1.75 -1.27
CA GLU A 41 15.60 1.93 -1.11
C GLU A 41 15.95 2.39 0.31
N GLN A 42 15.21 3.37 0.85
CA GLN A 42 15.40 3.83 2.24
C GLN A 42 15.15 2.70 3.26
N LEU A 43 14.14 1.87 3.05
CA LEU A 43 13.86 0.73 3.93
C LEU A 43 14.97 -0.33 3.86
N MET A 44 15.52 -0.57 2.67
CA MET A 44 16.66 -1.48 2.48
C MET A 44 17.92 -0.94 3.17
N GLU A 45 18.21 0.36 3.04
CA GLU A 45 19.35 1.01 3.71
C GLU A 45 19.25 0.95 5.24
N GLN A 46 18.04 1.06 5.79
CA GLN A 46 17.76 0.92 7.22
C GLN A 46 17.78 -0.54 7.70
N GLY A 47 17.91 -1.51 6.78
CA GLY A 47 17.82 -2.93 7.08
C GLY A 47 16.42 -3.38 7.51
N LEU A 48 15.38 -2.58 7.24
CA LEU A 48 13.97 -2.88 7.52
C LEU A 48 13.29 -3.64 6.37
N ALA A 49 13.99 -3.86 5.26
CA ALA A 49 13.53 -4.67 4.16
C ALA A 49 14.63 -5.63 3.70
N TYR A 50 14.23 -6.66 2.96
CA TYR A 50 15.14 -7.63 2.35
C TYR A 50 14.61 -8.09 0.98
N GLU A 51 15.53 -8.50 0.11
CA GLU A 51 15.21 -9.03 -1.21
C GLU A 51 15.11 -10.57 -1.16
N SER A 52 14.18 -11.12 -1.94
CA SER A 52 14.02 -12.54 -2.16
C SER A 52 13.35 -12.79 -3.52
N ASN A 53 14.04 -13.52 -4.40
CA ASN A 53 13.55 -13.95 -5.71
C ASN A 53 13.01 -12.80 -6.61
N GLY A 54 13.72 -11.67 -6.63
CA GLY A 54 13.38 -10.47 -7.39
C GLY A 54 12.29 -9.61 -6.75
N SER A 55 11.84 -9.94 -5.54
CA SER A 55 10.85 -9.17 -4.78
C SER A 55 11.46 -8.63 -3.49
N VAL A 56 10.95 -7.49 -3.02
CA VAL A 56 11.37 -6.86 -1.77
C VAL A 56 10.27 -7.02 -0.73
N TYR A 57 10.63 -7.51 0.46
CA TYR A 57 9.74 -7.71 1.59
C TYR A 57 10.15 -6.82 2.76
N PHE A 58 9.16 -6.35 3.53
CA PHE A 58 9.38 -5.61 4.77
C PHE A 58 9.54 -6.59 5.95
N GLU A 59 10.56 -6.38 6.77
CA GLU A 59 10.85 -7.21 7.94
C GLU A 59 10.07 -6.73 9.16
N ILE A 60 8.87 -7.28 9.34
CA ILE A 60 7.95 -6.89 10.42
C ILE A 60 8.54 -7.09 11.82
N ASN A 61 9.44 -8.06 12.01
CA ASN A 61 10.04 -8.32 13.33
C ASN A 61 11.01 -7.21 13.76
N LYS A 62 11.47 -6.37 12.82
CA LYS A 62 12.32 -5.20 13.11
C LYS A 62 11.52 -3.94 13.42
N ASP A 63 10.20 -3.93 13.22
CA ASP A 63 9.33 -2.85 13.66
C ASP A 63 8.66 -3.20 15.00
N PRO A 64 9.15 -2.66 16.14
CA PRO A 64 8.57 -2.96 17.46
C PRO A 64 7.15 -2.38 17.65
N LYS A 65 6.65 -1.59 16.69
CA LYS A 65 5.30 -1.01 16.72
C LYS A 65 4.36 -1.68 15.72
N TYR A 66 4.80 -2.75 15.04
CA TYR A 66 3.97 -3.46 14.09
C TYR A 66 2.70 -3.99 14.79
N GLY A 67 1.55 -3.85 14.15
CA GLY A 67 0.25 -4.23 14.73
C GLY A 67 -0.43 -3.17 15.60
N LYS A 68 0.23 -2.02 15.86
CA LYS A 68 -0.34 -0.92 16.66
C LYS A 68 -1.70 -0.41 16.14
N LEU A 69 -1.90 -0.35 14.82
CA LEU A 69 -3.14 0.17 14.23
C LEU A 69 -4.32 -0.80 14.42
N SER A 70 -4.08 -2.09 14.26
CA SER A 70 -5.08 -3.14 14.41
C SER A 70 -5.27 -3.61 15.86
N ASN A 71 -4.39 -3.18 16.77
CA ASN A 71 -4.32 -3.66 18.15
C ASN A 71 -4.20 -5.19 18.23
N ARG A 72 -3.33 -5.76 17.39
CA ARG A 72 -3.04 -7.20 17.30
C ARG A 72 -1.55 -7.43 17.42
N GLU A 73 -1.17 -8.49 18.13
CA GLU A 73 0.21 -8.96 18.21
C GLU A 73 0.58 -9.75 16.93
N ILE A 74 1.88 -9.78 16.58
CA ILE A 74 2.38 -10.42 15.36
C ILE A 74 2.00 -11.90 15.29
N ASP A 75 2.18 -12.63 16.39
CA ASP A 75 1.91 -14.08 16.45
C ASP A 75 0.44 -14.38 16.10
N GLN A 76 -0.50 -13.54 16.56
CA GLN A 76 -1.92 -13.69 16.24
C GLN A 76 -2.25 -13.43 14.77
N MET A 77 -1.40 -12.74 14.02
CA MET A 77 -1.59 -12.49 12.58
C MET A 77 -1.10 -13.66 11.73
N LEU A 78 -0.10 -14.40 12.20
CA LEU A 78 0.51 -15.52 11.47
C LEU A 78 -0.29 -16.83 11.61
N GLU A 79 -1.13 -16.93 12.64
CA GLU A 79 -1.92 -18.13 12.93
C GLU A 79 -3.22 -18.25 12.10
N GLU A 80 -3.64 -17.23 11.34
CA GLU A 80 -4.84 -17.33 10.51
C GLU A 80 -4.54 -18.13 9.22
N PRO A 81 -5.14 -19.33 9.02
CA PRO A 81 -5.06 -20.01 7.75
C PRO A 81 -5.92 -19.28 6.72
N VAL A 82 -5.31 -18.98 5.58
CA VAL A 82 -6.00 -18.55 4.35
C VAL A 82 -6.81 -19.71 3.77
#